data_AF-A0A7K7EEY8-F1
#
_entry.id   AF-A0A7K7EEY8-F1
#
_cell.length_a   1.000
_cell.length_b   1.000
_cell.length_c   1.000
_cell.angle_alpha   90.00
_cell.angle_beta   90.00
_cell.angle_gamma   90.00
#
_symmetry.space_group_name_H-M   'P 1'
#
loop_
_entity.id
_entity.type
_entity.pdbx_description
1 polymer ?
#
loop_
_entity_poly.entity_id
_entity_poly.type
_entity_poly.pdbx_seq_one_letter_code
_entity_poly.pdbx_strand_id
1 'polypeptide(L)'
;FLIEWINRTLKEEHIVVKSLEEDLFDGLVLHHLLENLGSLKLDVDKIALTEKKQRQKLSVILEAVAKCLQLEESQLKWSVESILAKDLLSTLHLLVAIAKHFEPTLALPPNVQVEIITIETTSRGLKTSNAVECITENKENIETQSKDDAFDELFSCAPDKLDAVKKALLQFVDQHVGKLGLNVKDIESQFSDGVIFLLLIGQLEGYFLNLRNFFLTPASTMEMV
;
A
#
# COMPACT_ATOMS: atom_id res chain seq x y z
N PHE A 1 -4.26 2.54 -18.01
CA PHE A 1 -3.29 2.53 -16.89
C PHE A 1 -3.42 1.29 -16.01
N LEU A 2 -4.45 1.16 -15.16
CA LEU A 2 -4.55 0.03 -14.21
C LEU A 2 -4.54 -1.35 -14.89
N ILE A 3 -5.23 -1.51 -16.02
CA ILE A 3 -5.19 -2.75 -16.83
C ILE A 3 -3.76 -3.10 -17.25
N GLU A 4 -2.99 -2.11 -17.73
CA GLU A 4 -1.60 -2.31 -18.16
C GLU A 4 -0.70 -2.69 -16.99
N TRP A 5 -0.91 -2.05 -15.83
CA TRP A 5 -0.22 -2.40 -14.59
C TRP A 5 -0.51 -3.86 -14.18
N ILE A 6 -1.78 -4.25 -14.08
CA ILE A 6 -2.18 -5.63 -13.72
C ILE A 6 -1.58 -6.64 -14.72
N ASN A 7 -1.68 -6.37 -16.02
CA ASN A 7 -1.14 -7.25 -17.06
C ASN A 7 0.39 -7.37 -17.00
N ARG A 8 1.09 -6.31 -16.60
CA ARG A 8 2.53 -6.36 -16.38
C ARG A 8 2.87 -7.21 -15.16
N THR A 9 2.16 -7.03 -14.06
CA THR A 9 2.39 -7.77 -12.81
C THR A 9 2.11 -9.26 -12.98
N LEU A 10 1.03 -9.63 -13.66
CA LEU A 10 0.59 -11.01 -13.82
C LEU A 10 1.09 -11.69 -15.11
N LYS A 11 2.11 -11.11 -15.75
CA LYS A 11 2.63 -11.58 -17.04
C LYS A 11 3.15 -13.02 -16.98
N GLU A 12 3.89 -13.36 -15.91
CA GLU A 12 4.47 -14.69 -15.71
C GLU A 12 3.41 -15.77 -15.44
N GLU A 13 2.21 -15.36 -15.03
CA GLU A 13 1.06 -16.23 -14.77
C GLU A 13 0.17 -16.38 -16.00
N HIS A 14 0.52 -15.73 -17.12
CA HIS A 14 -0.23 -15.69 -18.37
C HIS A 14 -1.68 -15.19 -18.23
N ILE A 15 -1.93 -14.32 -17.24
CA ILE A 15 -3.23 -13.68 -17.03
C ILE A 15 -3.26 -12.37 -17.82
N VAL A 16 -4.34 -12.17 -18.60
CA VAL A 16 -4.55 -10.95 -19.39
C VAL A 16 -5.93 -10.40 -19.11
N VAL A 17 -5.95 -9.24 -18.45
CA VAL A 17 -7.13 -8.41 -18.19
C VAL A 17 -7.40 -7.51 -19.39
N LYS A 18 -8.67 -7.42 -19.77
CA LYS A 18 -9.21 -6.53 -20.81
C LYS A 18 -10.25 -5.57 -20.26
N SER A 19 -11.00 -5.97 -19.25
CA SER A 19 -12.00 -5.14 -18.57
C SER A 19 -11.93 -5.35 -17.07
N LEU A 20 -11.82 -4.25 -16.32
CA LEU A 20 -11.76 -4.30 -14.87
C LEU A 20 -13.04 -4.90 -14.27
N GLU A 21 -14.19 -4.58 -14.85
CA GLU A 21 -15.51 -5.06 -14.40
C GLU A 21 -15.71 -6.54 -14.70
N GLU A 22 -15.31 -6.98 -15.89
CA GLU A 22 -15.59 -8.35 -16.36
C GLU A 22 -14.54 -9.37 -15.90
N ASP A 23 -13.31 -8.95 -15.62
CA ASP A 23 -12.24 -9.88 -15.30
C ASP A 23 -11.92 -9.96 -13.79
N LEU A 24 -12.36 -9.00 -12.97
CA LEU A 24 -12.04 -8.97 -11.53
C LEU A 24 -13.20 -9.40 -10.62
N PHE A 25 -14.44 -9.43 -11.14
CA PHE A 25 -15.64 -9.64 -10.32
C PHE A 25 -15.69 -11.00 -9.62
N ASP A 26 -15.01 -12.02 -10.14
CA ASP A 26 -14.97 -13.36 -9.54
C ASP A 26 -13.83 -13.54 -8.51
N GLY A 27 -12.99 -12.52 -8.36
CA GLY A 27 -11.85 -12.50 -7.45
C GLY A 27 -10.63 -13.29 -7.92
N LEU A 28 -10.62 -13.91 -9.11
CA LEU A 28 -9.48 -14.68 -9.61
C LEU A 28 -8.27 -13.78 -9.86
N VAL A 29 -8.45 -12.71 -10.64
CA VAL A 29 -7.37 -11.76 -10.94
C VAL A 29 -6.86 -11.09 -9.66
N LEU A 30 -7.76 -10.71 -8.74
CA LEU A 30 -7.40 -10.10 -7.46
C LEU A 30 -6.57 -11.04 -6.57
N HIS A 31 -6.93 -12.32 -6.52
CA HIS A 31 -6.15 -13.34 -5.80
C HIS A 31 -4.72 -13.37 -6.31
N HIS A 32 -4.56 -13.55 -7.62
CA HIS A 32 -3.25 -13.63 -8.27
C HIS A 32 -2.42 -12.37 -8.08
N LEU A 33 -3.06 -11.20 -8.19
CA LEU A 33 -2.42 -9.91 -7.94
C LEU A 33 -1.86 -9.81 -6.51
N LEU A 34 -2.60 -10.27 -5.50
CA LEU A 34 -2.14 -10.24 -4.10
C LEU A 34 -1.08 -11.29 -3.79
N GLU A 35 -1.17 -12.49 -4.40
CA GLU A 35 -0.11 -13.52 -4.30
C GLU A 35 1.22 -12.98 -4.85
N ASN A 36 1.19 -12.27 -5.98
CA ASN A 36 2.39 -11.74 -6.62
C ASN A 36 2.96 -10.50 -5.90
N LEU A 37 2.10 -9.55 -5.55
CA LEU A 37 2.51 -8.29 -4.91
C LEU A 37 2.94 -8.46 -3.45
N GLY A 38 2.20 -9.24 -2.67
CA GLY A 38 2.39 -9.33 -1.22
C GLY A 38 2.91 -10.67 -0.71
N SER A 39 3.15 -11.65 -1.60
CA SER A 39 3.35 -13.06 -1.21
C SER A 39 2.24 -13.59 -0.29
N LEU A 40 1.04 -13.01 -0.39
CA LEU A 40 -0.11 -13.33 0.44
C LEU A 40 -0.70 -14.66 0.02
N LYS A 41 -0.53 -15.69 0.87
CA LYS A 41 -1.21 -16.97 0.69
C LYS A 41 -2.64 -16.88 1.18
N LEU A 42 -3.58 -16.76 0.25
CA LEU A 42 -5.01 -16.76 0.55
C LEU A 42 -5.52 -18.21 0.61
N ASP A 43 -6.13 -18.59 1.73
CA ASP A 43 -6.70 -19.93 1.94
C ASP A 43 -8.08 -20.05 1.27
N VAL A 44 -8.10 -20.00 -0.06
CA VAL A 44 -9.31 -20.10 -0.89
C VAL A 44 -9.03 -20.81 -2.20
N ASP A 45 -10.02 -21.56 -2.68
CA ASP A 45 -9.97 -22.23 -3.99
C ASP A 45 -9.57 -21.23 -5.08
N LYS A 46 -8.59 -21.61 -5.92
CA LYS A 46 -8.17 -20.76 -7.05
C LYS A 46 -9.31 -20.49 -8.01
N ILE A 47 -10.17 -21.49 -8.27
CA ILE A 47 -11.30 -21.36 -9.19
C ILE A 47 -12.63 -21.41 -8.42
N ALA A 48 -13.40 -20.32 -8.53
CA ALA A 48 -14.72 -20.19 -7.94
C ALA A 48 -15.81 -20.20 -9.04
N LEU A 49 -16.37 -21.36 -9.36
CA LEU A 49 -17.34 -21.53 -10.46
C LEU A 49 -18.79 -21.15 -10.09
N THR A 50 -19.09 -20.99 -8.80
CA THR A 50 -20.44 -20.65 -8.35
C THR A 50 -20.43 -19.29 -7.67
N GLU A 51 -21.52 -18.54 -7.77
CA GLU A 51 -21.65 -17.24 -7.12
C GLU A 51 -21.37 -17.32 -5.61
N LYS A 52 -21.80 -18.41 -4.95
CA LYS A 52 -21.48 -18.66 -3.53
C LYS A 52 -19.98 -18.78 -3.27
N LYS A 53 -19.24 -19.49 -4.13
CA LYS A 53 -17.78 -19.60 -4.03
C LYS A 53 -17.09 -18.28 -4.37
N GLN A 54 -17.59 -17.53 -5.35
CA GLN A 54 -17.05 -16.22 -5.73
C GLN A 54 -17.20 -15.22 -4.58
N ARG A 55 -18.39 -15.17 -3.97
CA ARG A 55 -18.66 -14.37 -2.77
C ARG A 55 -17.74 -14.73 -1.61
N GLN A 56 -17.54 -16.02 -1.34
CA GLN A 56 -16.61 -16.46 -0.31
C GLN A 56 -15.16 -16.05 -0.64
N LYS A 57 -14.73 -16.24 -1.89
CA LYS A 57 -13.39 -15.86 -2.37
C LYS A 57 -13.12 -14.37 -2.20
N LEU A 58 -14.04 -13.54 -2.67
CA LEU A 58 -13.95 -12.09 -2.50
C LEU A 58 -13.97 -11.68 -1.03
N SER A 59 -14.78 -12.32 -0.18
CA SER A 59 -14.79 -12.04 1.26
C SER A 59 -13.39 -12.21 1.87
N VAL A 60 -12.71 -13.32 1.56
CA VAL A 60 -11.36 -13.59 2.05
C VAL A 60 -10.33 -12.61 1.49
N ILE A 61 -10.42 -12.30 0.19
CA ILE A 61 -9.55 -11.32 -0.47
C ILE A 61 -9.70 -9.94 0.16
N LEU A 62 -10.92 -9.43 0.28
CA LEU A 62 -11.18 -8.09 0.77
C LEU A 62 -10.84 -7.95 2.26
N GLU A 63 -11.04 -9.00 3.06
CA GLU A 63 -10.61 -9.04 4.45
C GLU A 63 -9.08 -8.99 4.58
N ALA A 64 -8.36 -9.74 3.74
CA ALA A 64 -6.90 -9.70 3.70
C ALA A 64 -6.38 -8.31 3.30
N VAL A 65 -6.99 -7.71 2.29
CA VAL A 65 -6.66 -6.35 1.82
C VAL A 65 -6.90 -5.31 2.93
N ALA A 66 -8.07 -5.34 3.58
CA ALA A 66 -8.38 -4.42 4.68
C ALA A 66 -7.38 -4.53 5.84
N LYS A 67 -6.97 -5.76 6.19
CA LYS A 67 -5.93 -6.01 7.20
C LYS A 67 -4.56 -5.45 6.80
N CYS A 68 -4.14 -5.63 5.55
CA CYS A 68 -2.86 -5.08 5.06
C CYS A 68 -2.86 -3.55 5.07
N LEU A 69 -3.95 -2.92 4.65
CA LEU A 69 -4.09 -1.47 4.57
C LEU A 69 -4.39 -0.80 5.93
N GLN A 70 -4.65 -1.57 6.98
CA GLN A 70 -5.09 -1.07 8.30
C GLN A 70 -6.33 -0.14 8.20
N LEU A 71 -7.24 -0.43 7.27
CA LEU A 71 -8.44 0.37 7.06
C LEU A 71 -9.58 -0.07 7.97
N GLU A 72 -10.31 0.91 8.51
CA GLU A 72 -11.59 0.65 9.16
C GLU A 72 -12.69 0.40 8.11
N GLU A 73 -13.70 -0.41 8.44
CA GLU A 73 -14.83 -0.71 7.54
C GLU A 73 -15.55 0.56 7.04
N SER A 74 -15.60 1.61 7.86
CA SER A 74 -16.21 2.90 7.54
C SER A 74 -15.51 3.66 6.40
N GLN A 75 -14.25 3.32 6.12
CA GLN A 75 -13.41 3.96 5.12
C GLN A 75 -13.42 3.23 3.77
N LEU A 76 -13.99 2.01 3.73
CA LEU A 76 -14.01 1.18 2.54
C LEU A 76 -15.03 1.70 1.52
N LYS A 77 -14.55 2.00 0.32
CA LYS A 77 -15.36 2.42 -0.84
C LYS A 77 -15.79 1.24 -1.71
N TRP A 78 -15.60 0.01 -1.23
CA TRP A 78 -15.87 -1.23 -1.93
C TRP A 78 -16.45 -2.27 -0.96
N SER A 79 -17.19 -3.23 -1.50
CA SER A 79 -17.74 -4.36 -0.76
C SER A 79 -17.72 -5.61 -1.63
N VAL A 80 -17.92 -6.79 -1.02
CA VAL A 80 -18.05 -8.05 -1.79
C VAL A 80 -19.16 -7.93 -2.82
N GLU A 81 -20.31 -7.36 -2.44
CA GLU A 81 -21.46 -7.23 -3.33
C GLU A 81 -21.21 -6.24 -4.46
N SER A 82 -20.50 -5.13 -4.22
CA SER A 82 -20.21 -4.17 -5.29
C SER A 82 -19.21 -4.71 -6.30
N ILE A 83 -18.19 -5.47 -5.87
CA ILE A 83 -17.26 -6.12 -6.80
C ILE A 83 -17.96 -7.23 -7.60
N LEU A 84 -18.80 -8.07 -6.96
CA LEU A 84 -19.61 -9.07 -7.67
C LEU A 84 -20.59 -8.45 -8.68
N ALA A 85 -21.17 -7.31 -8.32
CA ALA A 85 -22.07 -6.55 -9.18
C ALA A 85 -21.34 -5.81 -10.31
N LYS A 86 -20.01 -6.00 -10.45
CA LYS A 86 -19.17 -5.37 -11.47
C LYS A 86 -19.19 -3.85 -11.37
N ASP A 87 -19.28 -3.31 -10.16
CA ASP A 87 -19.24 -1.88 -9.93
C ASP A 87 -17.81 -1.36 -10.22
N LEU A 88 -17.66 -0.68 -11.36
CA LEU A 88 -16.38 -0.14 -11.79
C LEU A 88 -15.77 0.80 -10.76
N LEU A 89 -16.59 1.66 -10.13
CA LEU A 89 -16.11 2.66 -9.19
C LEU A 89 -15.45 2.00 -7.97
N SER A 90 -16.14 1.02 -7.37
CA SER A 90 -15.64 0.19 -6.28
C SER A 90 -14.37 -0.54 -6.68
N THR A 91 -14.35 -1.09 -7.89
CA THR A 91 -13.19 -1.82 -8.44
C THR A 91 -11.99 -0.88 -8.60
N LEU A 92 -12.20 0.35 -9.08
CA LEU A 92 -11.16 1.36 -9.20
C LEU A 92 -10.60 1.76 -7.83
N HIS A 93 -11.45 2.04 -6.83
CA HIS A 93 -10.99 2.37 -5.48
C HIS A 93 -10.17 1.24 -4.86
N LEU A 94 -10.63 0.00 -4.99
CA LEU A 94 -9.91 -1.18 -4.50
C LEU A 94 -8.53 -1.29 -5.16
N LEU A 95 -8.46 -1.20 -6.49
CA LEU A 95 -7.20 -1.33 -7.22
C LEU A 95 -6.23 -0.20 -6.90
N VAL A 96 -6.70 1.03 -6.76
CA VAL A 96 -5.85 2.16 -6.38
C VAL A 96 -5.32 1.97 -4.96
N ALA A 97 -6.14 1.49 -4.02
CA ALA A 97 -5.68 1.20 -2.67
C ALA A 97 -4.60 0.10 -2.66
N ILE A 98 -4.82 -1.00 -3.39
CA ILE A 98 -3.83 -2.09 -3.54
C ILE A 98 -2.54 -1.54 -4.17
N ALA A 99 -2.64 -0.79 -5.28
CA ALA A 99 -1.49 -0.24 -5.97
C ALA A 99 -0.66 0.69 -5.07
N LYS A 100 -1.31 1.62 -4.35
CA LYS A 100 -0.62 2.54 -3.43
C LYS A 100 0.13 1.81 -2.32
N HIS A 101 -0.44 0.72 -1.80
CA HIS A 101 0.15 0.02 -0.67
C HIS A 101 1.28 -0.92 -1.08
N PHE A 102 1.05 -1.75 -2.10
CA PHE A 102 2.02 -2.78 -2.50
C PHE A 102 3.05 -2.31 -3.52
N GLU A 103 2.76 -1.25 -4.28
CA GLU A 103 3.72 -0.66 -5.22
C GLU A 103 3.72 0.87 -5.10
N PRO A 104 4.20 1.46 -3.98
CA PRO A 104 4.16 2.90 -3.75
C PRO A 104 4.93 3.73 -4.80
N THR A 105 5.89 3.12 -5.49
CA THR A 105 6.65 3.73 -6.59
C THR A 105 5.86 3.82 -7.89
N LEU A 106 4.69 3.18 -7.98
CA LEU A 106 3.84 3.22 -9.16
C LEU A 106 3.29 4.64 -9.35
N ALA A 107 3.66 5.27 -10.47
CA ALA A 107 3.22 6.62 -10.82
C ALA A 107 1.74 6.62 -11.25
N LEU A 108 0.83 6.58 -10.27
CA LEU A 108 -0.60 6.72 -10.52
C LEU A 108 -0.89 8.08 -11.18
N PRO A 109 -1.76 8.11 -12.21
CA PRO A 109 -2.16 9.37 -12.84
C PRO A 109 -2.83 10.28 -11.78
N PRO A 110 -2.37 11.52 -11.61
CA PRO A 110 -2.95 12.44 -10.63
C PRO A 110 -4.34 12.92 -11.10
N ASN A 111 -5.19 13.33 -10.15
CA ASN A 111 -6.47 13.99 -10.43
C ASN A 111 -7.45 13.19 -11.30
N VAL A 112 -7.47 11.87 -11.17
CA VAL A 112 -8.50 11.05 -11.81
C VAL A 112 -9.79 11.17 -11.01
N GLN A 113 -10.84 11.64 -11.66
CA GLN A 113 -12.17 11.84 -11.08
C GLN A 113 -13.23 11.17 -11.95
N VAL A 114 -14.32 10.73 -11.33
CA VAL A 114 -15.47 10.12 -12.00
C VAL A 114 -16.71 10.87 -11.59
N GLU A 115 -17.51 11.31 -12.58
CA GLU A 115 -18.83 11.88 -12.32
C GLU A 115 -19.84 10.74 -12.10
N ILE A 116 -20.54 10.79 -10.98
CA ILE A 116 -21.53 9.83 -10.55
C ILE A 116 -22.90 10.48 -10.66
N ILE A 117 -23.82 9.81 -11.33
CA ILE A 117 -25.22 10.23 -11.44
C ILE A 117 -26.08 9.19 -10.74
N THR A 118 -26.60 9.54 -9.57
CA THR A 118 -27.51 8.69 -8.79
C THR A 118 -28.96 9.06 -9.13
N ILE A 119 -29.73 8.07 -9.56
CA ILE A 119 -31.15 8.24 -9.86
C ILE A 119 -31.96 7.47 -8.82
N GLU A 120 -32.64 8.19 -7.94
CA GLU A 120 -33.52 7.63 -6.90
C GLU A 120 -34.98 7.76 -7.32
N THR A 121 -35.74 6.66 -7.20
CA THR A 121 -37.20 6.72 -7.40
C THR A 121 -37.87 7.14 -6.11
N THR A 122 -38.46 8.34 -6.09
CA THR A 122 -39.20 8.87 -4.94
C THR A 122 -40.70 8.82 -5.20
N SER A 123 -41.51 8.96 -4.15
CA SER A 123 -42.98 9.05 -4.27
C SER A 123 -43.46 10.23 -5.13
N ARG A 124 -42.59 11.18 -5.48
CA ARG A 124 -42.88 12.34 -6.35
C ARG A 124 -42.24 12.25 -7.74
N GLY A 125 -41.62 11.13 -8.09
CA GLY A 125 -40.92 10.93 -9.36
C GLY A 125 -39.43 10.60 -9.19
N LEU A 126 -38.67 10.70 -10.27
CA LEU A 126 -37.23 10.46 -10.27
C LEU A 126 -36.48 11.67 -9.71
N LYS A 127 -35.62 11.44 -8.72
CA LYS A 127 -34.67 12.42 -8.20
C LYS A 127 -33.29 12.06 -8.73
N THR A 128 -32.72 12.95 -9.54
CA THR A 128 -31.35 12.81 -10.03
C THR A 128 -30.42 13.64 -9.16
N SER A 129 -29.31 13.06 -8.73
CA SER A 129 -28.23 13.72 -7.99
C SER A 129 -26.91 13.46 -8.70
N ASN A 130 -26.12 14.50 -8.92
CA ASN A 130 -24.78 14.37 -9.47
C ASN A 130 -23.76 14.56 -8.35
N ALA A 131 -22.71 13.74 -8.35
CA ALA A 131 -21.57 13.83 -7.46
C ALA A 131 -20.28 13.59 -8.26
N VAL A 132 -19.15 14.07 -7.75
CA VAL A 132 -17.84 13.79 -8.32
C VAL A 132 -17.04 13.01 -7.29
N GLU A 133 -16.53 11.85 -7.68
CA GLU A 133 -15.71 11.00 -6.83
C GLU A 133 -14.26 11.00 -7.32
N CYS A 134 -13.33 11.26 -6.41
CA CYS A 134 -11.90 11.27 -6.72
C CYS A 134 -11.32 9.86 -6.56
N ILE A 135 -10.72 9.34 -7.63
CA ILE A 135 -10.08 8.02 -7.67
C ILE A 135 -8.61 8.10 -7.25
N THR A 136 -7.90 9.15 -7.68
CA THR A 136 -6.51 9.40 -7.28
C THR A 136 -6.37 10.77 -6.61
N GLU A 137 -5.37 10.89 -5.75
CA GLU A 137 -5.11 12.14 -5.01
C GLU A 137 -4.63 13.26 -5.93
N ASN A 138 -4.95 14.49 -5.55
CA ASN A 138 -4.37 15.67 -6.17
C ASN A 138 -2.96 15.89 -5.61
N LYS A 139 -1.95 15.87 -6.47
CA LYS A 139 -0.55 16.15 -6.08
C LYS A 139 -0.40 17.51 -5.39
N GLU A 140 -1.27 18.47 -5.70
CA GLU A 140 -1.28 19.79 -5.05
C GLU A 140 -1.68 19.74 -3.56
N ASN A 141 -2.29 18.64 -3.09
CA ASN A 141 -2.70 18.46 -1.70
C ASN A 141 -1.72 17.62 -0.86
N ILE A 142 -0.64 17.10 -1.46
CA ILE A 142 0.34 16.27 -0.75
C ILE A 142 1.17 17.11 0.24
N GLU A 143 1.35 18.40 -0.04
CA GLU A 143 2.04 19.33 0.88
C GLU A 143 1.14 19.84 2.01
N THR A 144 -0.19 19.75 1.86
CA THR A 144 -1.19 20.28 2.81
C THR A 144 -1.95 19.20 3.58
N GLN A 145 -1.80 17.93 3.22
CA GLN A 145 -2.39 16.78 3.92
C GLN A 145 -1.35 15.72 4.29
N SER A 146 -0.16 16.12 4.75
CA SER A 146 0.50 15.29 5.76
C SER A 146 -0.46 15.25 6.95
N LYS A 147 -1.33 14.23 7.00
CA LYS A 147 -2.00 13.89 8.25
C LYS A 147 -0.89 13.78 9.28
N ASP A 148 -1.01 14.51 10.38
CA ASP A 148 -0.09 14.44 11.52
C ASP A 148 0.27 12.97 11.73
N ASP A 149 1.52 12.63 11.41
CA ASP A 149 1.95 11.24 11.52
C ASP A 149 2.15 10.88 13.00
N ALA A 150 2.43 9.61 13.28
CA ALA A 150 2.62 9.17 14.66
C ALA A 150 3.77 9.92 15.38
N PHE A 151 4.73 10.48 14.64
CA PHE A 151 5.79 11.33 15.20
C PHE A 151 5.31 12.75 15.44
N ASP A 152 4.50 13.34 14.55
CA ASP A 152 3.88 14.65 14.78
C ASP A 152 2.97 14.64 16.01
N GLU A 153 2.17 13.58 16.19
CA GLU A 153 1.38 13.36 17.41
C GLU A 153 2.27 13.15 18.64
N LEU A 154 3.37 12.40 18.50
CA LEU A 154 4.35 12.21 19.59
C LEU A 154 4.98 13.54 20.01
N PHE A 155 5.38 14.38 19.06
CA PHE A 155 6.00 15.67 19.33
C PHE A 155 5.02 16.67 19.95
N SER A 156 3.76 16.65 19.52
CA SER A 156 2.74 17.58 20.00
C SER A 156 2.07 17.15 21.31
N CYS A 157 1.74 15.87 21.46
CA CYS A 157 0.90 15.37 22.56
C CYS A 157 1.68 14.63 23.65
N ALA A 158 2.86 14.07 23.36
CA ALA A 158 3.62 13.27 24.31
C ALA A 158 5.15 13.41 24.17
N PRO A 159 5.70 14.64 24.25
CA PRO A 159 7.13 14.87 24.08
C PRO A 159 7.98 14.17 25.15
N ASP A 160 7.41 13.88 26.32
CA ASP A 160 8.02 13.10 27.40
C ASP A 160 8.30 11.64 27.01
N LYS A 161 7.58 11.10 26.02
CA LYS A 161 7.81 9.74 25.50
C LYS A 161 8.89 9.68 24.42
N LEU A 162 9.35 10.82 23.90
CA LEU A 162 10.33 10.86 22.81
C LEU A 162 11.63 10.13 23.19
N ASP A 163 12.13 10.32 24.42
CA ASP A 163 13.34 9.66 24.90
C ASP A 163 13.17 8.14 25.00
N ALA A 164 11.97 7.66 25.34
CA ALA A 164 11.67 6.24 25.36
C ALA A 164 11.68 5.65 23.94
N VAL A 165 11.11 6.37 22.96
CA VAL A 165 11.14 5.99 21.54
C VAL A 165 12.56 5.97 21.01
N LYS A 166 13.37 7.00 21.31
CA LYS A 166 14.80 7.03 20.95
C LYS A 166 15.57 5.82 21.50
N LYS A 167 15.34 5.45 22.76
CA LYS A 167 15.96 4.26 23.37
C LYS A 167 15.51 2.96 22.71
N ALA A 168 14.23 2.82 22.41
CA ALA A 168 13.70 1.65 21.72
C ALA A 168 14.30 1.53 20.31
N LEU A 169 14.38 2.64 19.58
CA LEU A 169 14.99 2.69 18.25
C LEU A 169 16.48 2.33 18.31
N LEU A 170 17.23 2.87 19.28
CA LEU A 170 18.63 2.53 19.48
C LEU A 170 18.83 1.03 19.74
N GLN A 171 18.02 0.44 20.63
CA GLN A 171 18.08 -0.99 20.93
C GLN A 171 17.75 -1.84 19.69
N PHE A 172 16.74 -1.44 18.93
CA PHE A 172 16.37 -2.11 17.69
C PHE A 172 17.53 -2.09 16.69
N VAL A 173 18.10 -0.92 16.43
CA VAL A 173 19.23 -0.79 15.51
C VAL A 173 20.40 -1.66 15.97
N ASP A 174 20.86 -1.50 17.21
CA ASP A 174 22.02 -2.22 17.75
C ASP A 174 21.85 -3.73 17.66
N GLN A 175 20.63 -4.24 17.93
CA GLN A 175 20.32 -5.66 17.78
C GLN A 175 20.45 -6.16 16.33
N HIS A 176 20.04 -5.35 15.35
CA HIS A 176 20.06 -5.73 13.94
C HIS A 176 21.46 -5.61 13.33
N VAL A 177 22.13 -4.47 13.52
CA VAL A 177 23.49 -4.27 12.98
C VAL A 177 24.56 -5.00 13.81
N GLY A 178 24.26 -5.37 15.06
CA GLY A 178 25.11 -6.22 15.89
C GLY A 178 25.43 -7.58 15.28
N LYS A 179 24.54 -8.10 14.43
CA LYS A 179 24.79 -9.32 13.64
C LYS A 179 25.94 -9.17 12.65
N LEU A 180 26.25 -7.93 12.26
CA LEU A 180 27.38 -7.57 11.41
C LEU A 180 28.66 -7.29 12.22
N GLY A 181 28.61 -7.41 13.55
CA GLY A 181 29.72 -7.05 14.44
C GLY A 181 29.86 -5.55 14.72
N LEU A 182 28.82 -4.76 14.42
CA LEU A 182 28.76 -3.33 14.72
C LEU A 182 28.11 -3.08 16.08
N ASN A 183 28.37 -1.92 16.68
CA ASN A 183 27.71 -1.51 17.91
C ASN A 183 27.31 -0.04 17.80
N VAL A 184 26.03 0.23 18.04
CA VAL A 184 25.46 1.57 17.98
C VAL A 184 25.05 1.97 19.39
N LYS A 185 25.69 3.01 19.91
CA LYS A 185 25.45 3.57 21.26
C LYS A 185 24.78 4.92 21.20
N ASP A 186 24.94 5.63 20.09
CA ASP A 186 24.34 6.93 19.87
C ASP A 186 23.85 7.05 18.44
N ILE A 187 22.52 7.11 18.31
CA ILE A 187 21.88 7.19 17.01
C ILE A 187 22.09 8.55 16.34
N GLU A 188 22.23 9.63 17.10
CA GLU A 188 22.31 10.99 16.55
C GLU A 188 23.63 11.23 15.83
N SER A 189 24.73 10.77 16.41
CA SER A 189 26.05 10.87 15.78
C SER A 189 26.32 9.77 14.77
N GLN A 190 25.97 8.51 15.08
CA GLN A 190 26.39 7.35 14.27
C GLN A 190 25.53 7.10 13.02
N PHE A 191 24.39 7.76 12.86
CA PHE A 191 23.58 7.71 11.64
C PHE A 191 23.86 8.84 10.66
N SER A 192 24.66 9.83 11.07
CA SER A 192 24.83 11.08 10.33
C SER A 192 25.44 10.92 8.94
N ASP A 193 26.18 9.84 8.71
CA ASP A 193 26.83 9.53 7.43
C ASP A 193 26.03 8.56 6.53
N GLY A 194 24.86 8.11 7.00
CA GLY A 194 23.98 7.19 6.28
C GLY A 194 24.44 5.73 6.20
N VAL A 195 25.67 5.39 6.61
CA VAL A 195 26.24 4.04 6.46
C VAL A 195 25.49 3.03 7.32
N ILE A 196 25.26 3.34 8.59
CA ILE A 196 24.51 2.46 9.50
C ILE A 196 23.08 2.25 8.99
N PHE A 197 22.47 3.29 8.40
CA PHE A 197 21.14 3.19 7.83
C PHE A 197 21.08 2.24 6.63
N LEU A 198 22.02 2.35 5.70
CA LEU A 198 22.14 1.42 4.56
C LEU A 198 22.32 -0.02 5.03
N LEU A 199 23.22 -0.26 6.00
CA LEU A 199 23.48 -1.59 6.54
C LEU A 199 22.27 -2.17 7.28
N LEU A 200 21.52 -1.34 8.00
CA LEU A 200 20.27 -1.73 8.67
C LEU A 200 19.22 -2.19 7.66
N ILE A 201 19.00 -1.42 6.58
CA ILE A 201 18.05 -1.80 5.51
C ILE A 201 18.47 -3.13 4.88
N GLY A 202 19.76 -3.29 4.57
CA GLY A 202 20.28 -4.54 4.04
C GLY A 202 20.05 -5.74 4.96
N GLN A 203 20.15 -5.55 6.29
CA GLN A 203 19.85 -6.61 7.27
C GLN A 203 18.37 -6.91 7.44
N LEU A 204 17.50 -5.90 7.36
CA LEU A 204 16.06 -6.09 7.51
C LEU A 204 15.45 -6.81 6.30
N GLU A 205 15.85 -6.38 5.10
CA GLU A 205 15.29 -6.86 3.84
C GLU A 205 16.08 -8.04 3.24
N GLY A 206 17.25 -8.36 3.81
CA GLY A 206 18.13 -9.41 3.29
C GLY A 206 18.81 -9.04 1.96
N TYR A 207 18.90 -7.75 1.63
CA TYR A 207 19.55 -7.30 0.41
C TYR A 207 21.07 -7.46 0.45
N PHE A 208 21.65 -7.80 -0.71
CA PHE A 208 23.09 -7.71 -0.90
C PHE A 208 23.49 -6.25 -1.13
N LEU A 209 24.19 -5.66 -0.18
CA LEU A 209 24.77 -4.33 -0.31
C LEU A 209 26.13 -4.42 -0.99
N ASN A 210 26.25 -3.87 -2.20
CA ASN A 210 27.53 -3.80 -2.90
C ASN A 210 28.40 -2.70 -2.28
N LEU A 211 29.35 -3.11 -1.44
CA LEU A 211 30.28 -2.23 -0.73
C LEU A 211 31.23 -1.43 -1.65
N ARG A 212 31.21 -1.66 -2.97
CA ARG A 212 31.94 -0.80 -3.92
C ARG A 212 31.20 0.49 -4.26
N ASN A 213 29.92 0.58 -3.93
CA ASN A 213 29.06 1.70 -4.32
C ASN A 213 28.98 2.80 -3.26
N PHE A 214 29.53 2.56 -2.06
CA PHE A 214 29.55 3.53 -0.97
C PHE A 214 30.74 3.25 -0.04
N PHE A 215 31.11 4.24 0.76
CA PHE A 215 32.19 4.11 1.72
C PHE A 215 31.64 3.66 3.07
N LEU A 216 32.25 2.64 3.68
CA LEU A 216 31.89 2.20 5.04
C LEU A 216 32.34 3.17 6.13
N THR A 217 33.33 4.01 5.81
CA THR A 217 33.86 5.05 6.70
C THR A 217 34.14 6.30 5.87
N PRO A 218 33.09 7.05 5.48
CA PRO A 218 33.26 8.27 4.70
C PRO A 218 34.05 9.30 5.51
N ALA A 219 35.07 9.88 4.90
CA ALA A 219 35.95 10.88 5.50
C ALA A 219 35.59 12.31 5.07
N SER A 220 34.69 12.48 4.10
CA SER A 220 34.25 13.78 3.60
C SER A 220 32.78 13.80 3.25
N THR A 221 32.18 14.99 3.18
CA THR A 221 30.78 15.19 2.78
C THR A 221 30.47 14.67 1.37
N MET A 222 31.46 14.61 0.47
CA MET A 222 31.27 14.01 -0.87
C MET A 222 31.22 12.49 -0.85
N GLU A 223 31.73 11.86 0.21
CA GLU A 223 31.72 10.40 0.39
C GLU A 223 30.50 9.93 1.19
N MET A 224 29.80 10.86 1.86
CA MET A 224 28.51 10.60 2.51
C MET A 224 27.40 10.44 1.45
N VAL A 225 26.44 9.56 1.73
CA VAL A 225 25.29 9.26 0.85
C VAL A 225 24.10 10.11 1.24
#